data_AF-A0A6V7E0G1-F1
#
_entry.id   AF-A0A6V7E0G1-F1
#
_cell.length_a   1.000
_cell.length_b   1.000
_cell.length_c   1.000
_cell.angle_alpha   90.00
_cell.angle_beta   90.00
_cell.angle_gamma   90.00
#
_symmetry.space_group_name_H-M   'P 1'
#
loop_
_entity.id
_entity.type
_entity.pdbx_description
1 polymer ?
#
loop_
_entity_poly.entity_id
_entity_poly.type
_entity_poly.pdbx_seq_one_letter_code
_entity_poly.pdbx_strand_id
1 'polypeptide(L)'
;MGICGSVDRVNSGRLTYTESSPARQLPAGNTQQHVNSPDQTSGVLAGLSSMSPSRSVSRSSLRQRPLSPSLRAVSEVMQSVRAQYYKAPRLKSSNKKKNTGFEEAVRIHRATAEIARMRQQVDDLEEDVVSAAMDGNAHNCGELATLAVHYLQQDHNQIARLAFFNGTAHTAAIIGPVPRAGTLPSDMTDWDADIYVCDPWCNIACRANDYPAEFKEKMEKWDRAGKQVWLSGTGFVSPTSDEWISTVLGGEKKAT
;
A
#
# COMPACT_ATOMS: atom_id res chain seq x y z
N MET A 1 -16.28 5.23 -15.39
CA MET A 1 -15.20 4.20 -15.45
C MET A 1 -15.13 3.52 -14.10
N GLY A 2 -14.96 2.20 -14.01
CA GLY A 2 -14.83 1.54 -12.70
C GLY A 2 -13.55 1.98 -12.00
N ILE A 3 -13.63 2.50 -10.77
CA ILE A 3 -12.46 2.94 -10.00
C ILE A 3 -12.26 1.98 -8.83
N CYS A 4 -10.98 1.75 -8.53
CA CYS A 4 -10.51 0.80 -7.53
C CYS A 4 -11.23 0.86 -6.19
N GLY A 5 -11.55 -0.34 -5.68
CA GLY A 5 -12.52 -0.69 -4.64
C GLY A 5 -12.98 0.47 -3.75
N SER A 6 -14.27 0.58 -3.51
CA SER A 6 -14.76 1.41 -2.41
C SER A 6 -15.09 0.49 -1.24
N VAL A 7 -14.90 0.97 -0.02
CA VAL A 7 -15.67 0.48 1.13
C VAL A 7 -17.12 0.76 0.77
N ASP A 8 -17.87 -0.27 0.37
CA ASP A 8 -19.24 -0.12 -0.10
C ASP A 8 -20.05 0.69 0.92
N ARG A 9 -20.94 1.56 0.43
CA ARG A 9 -21.93 2.27 1.25
C ARG A 9 -22.75 1.21 1.99
N VAL A 10 -22.35 0.87 3.22
CA VAL A 10 -23.25 0.20 4.15
C VAL A 10 -24.39 1.19 4.35
N ASN A 11 -25.54 0.77 3.83
CA ASN A 11 -26.82 1.44 3.84
C ASN A 11 -27.00 2.22 5.17
N SER A 12 -27.30 3.51 5.09
CA SER A 12 -27.67 4.36 6.22
C SER A 12 -29.01 3.91 6.81
N GLY A 13 -29.02 2.73 7.43
CA GLY A 13 -30.12 2.19 8.20
C GLY A 13 -29.94 2.56 9.66
N ARG A 14 -30.52 3.70 10.06
CA ARG A 14 -31.12 3.95 11.38
C ARG A 14 -30.46 3.20 12.55
N LEU A 15 -29.39 3.76 13.12
CA LEU A 15 -28.95 3.41 14.48
C LEU A 15 -30.00 3.91 15.49
N THR A 16 -31.03 3.11 15.74
CA THR A 16 -31.85 3.27 16.95
C THR A 16 -31.07 2.66 18.11
N TYR A 17 -30.43 3.54 18.89
CA TYR A 17 -29.94 3.19 20.23
C TYR A 17 -31.15 2.76 21.07
N THR A 18 -31.11 1.52 21.57
CA THR A 18 -31.91 1.11 22.72
C THR A 18 -30.94 0.84 23.85
N GLU A 19 -30.98 1.71 24.85
CA GLU A 19 -30.33 1.51 26.14
C GLU A 19 -30.92 0.27 26.82
N SER A 20 -30.07 -0.67 27.24
CA SER A 20 -30.32 -1.46 28.46
C SER A 20 -29.01 -2.08 28.95
N SER A 21 -28.43 -1.48 29.99
CA SER A 21 -27.65 -2.20 31.00
C SER A 21 -28.60 -2.56 32.16
N PRO A 22 -28.38 -3.67 32.89
CA PRO A 22 -27.56 -3.52 34.08
C PRO A 22 -26.62 -4.70 34.41
N ALA A 23 -25.73 -4.39 35.35
CA ALA A 23 -24.61 -5.12 35.91
C ALA A 23 -24.88 -6.52 36.49
N ARG A 24 -23.81 -7.33 36.56
CA ARG A 24 -23.45 -8.27 37.67
C ARG A 24 -21.99 -8.74 37.47
N GLN A 25 -21.05 -8.22 38.27
CA GLN A 25 -20.45 -8.86 39.47
C GLN A 25 -19.55 -10.08 39.20
N LEU A 26 -18.25 -9.89 39.46
CA LEU A 26 -17.19 -10.89 39.62
C LEU A 26 -17.42 -11.77 40.87
N PRO A 27 -16.72 -12.91 40.94
CA PRO A 27 -15.97 -13.21 42.16
C PRO A 27 -14.52 -13.68 41.92
N ALA A 28 -13.72 -13.55 42.98
CA ALA A 28 -12.29 -13.78 43.11
C ALA A 28 -11.95 -15.10 43.86
N GLY A 29 -10.65 -15.46 43.85
CA GLY A 29 -9.98 -16.47 44.71
C GLY A 29 -9.49 -17.70 43.92
N ASN A 30 -8.32 -18.32 44.10
CA ASN A 30 -7.24 -18.37 45.12
C ASN A 30 -5.96 -18.91 44.40
N THR A 31 -4.73 -18.39 44.57
CA THR A 31 -3.69 -18.64 45.62
C THR A 31 -2.75 -19.85 45.38
N GLN A 32 -1.45 -19.61 45.66
CA GLN A 32 -0.26 -20.50 45.88
C GLN A 32 0.71 -20.67 44.69
N GLN A 33 1.91 -20.09 44.70
CA GLN A 33 3.16 -20.35 45.47
C GLN A 33 3.95 -21.60 45.05
N HIS A 34 5.17 -21.41 44.50
CA HIS A 34 6.41 -22.14 44.85
C HIS A 34 7.64 -21.53 44.14
N VAL A 35 8.51 -20.75 44.82
CA VAL A 35 9.87 -21.06 45.33
C VAL A 35 10.80 -21.91 44.45
N ASN A 36 11.88 -21.31 43.91
CA ASN A 36 13.31 -21.56 44.28
C ASN A 36 14.32 -21.02 43.22
N SER A 37 15.21 -20.12 43.66
CA SER A 37 16.62 -20.01 43.19
C SER A 37 17.48 -20.95 44.07
N PRO A 38 18.76 -21.32 43.80
CA PRO A 38 19.93 -20.46 43.49
C PRO A 38 20.84 -21.11 42.39
N ASP A 39 22.08 -20.76 42.05
CA ASP A 39 23.15 -20.03 42.71
C ASP A 39 24.24 -19.59 41.71
N GLN A 40 25.09 -18.70 42.22
CA GLN A 40 26.35 -18.10 41.78
C GLN A 40 27.34 -18.95 40.94
N THR A 41 28.22 -18.31 40.15
CA THR A 41 29.61 -17.94 40.54
C THR A 41 30.49 -17.50 39.36
N SER A 42 31.45 -16.65 39.72
CA SER A 42 32.46 -15.92 38.96
C SER A 42 33.51 -16.78 38.24
N GLY A 43 34.24 -16.17 37.29
CA GLY A 43 35.50 -16.74 36.79
C GLY A 43 36.20 -15.91 35.72
N VAL A 44 37.04 -14.98 36.16
CA VAL A 44 38.04 -14.25 35.36
C VAL A 44 39.17 -15.20 34.96
N LEU A 45 39.68 -15.14 33.72
CA LEU A 45 41.13 -15.21 33.42
C LEU A 45 41.44 -14.84 31.96
N ALA A 46 42.55 -14.11 31.85
CA ALA A 46 43.11 -13.51 30.66
C ALA A 46 43.67 -14.52 29.65
N GLY A 47 43.62 -14.15 28.37
CA GLY A 47 44.31 -14.83 27.28
C GLY A 47 44.71 -13.83 26.21
N LEU A 48 45.92 -13.28 26.35
CA LEU A 48 46.62 -12.51 25.32
C LEU A 48 46.92 -13.43 24.13
N SER A 49 46.51 -13.05 22.90
CA SER A 49 47.17 -13.52 21.68
C SER A 49 46.86 -12.64 20.47
N SER A 50 47.96 -12.11 19.91
CA SER A 50 48.22 -11.74 18.51
C SER A 50 47.23 -10.80 17.81
N MET A 51 47.58 -9.51 17.80
CA MET A 51 47.15 -8.59 16.75
C MET A 51 47.88 -8.95 15.45
N SER A 52 47.16 -9.54 14.50
CA SER A 52 47.52 -9.52 13.08
C SER A 52 46.66 -8.46 12.40
N PRO A 53 47.21 -7.59 11.53
CA PRO A 53 46.40 -6.63 10.80
C PRO A 53 45.58 -7.36 9.75
N SER A 54 44.32 -7.68 10.11
CA SER A 54 43.29 -8.00 9.13
C SER A 54 43.13 -6.77 8.25
N ARG A 55 43.71 -6.83 7.05
CA ARG A 55 43.43 -5.92 5.94
C ARG A 55 41.92 -5.77 5.87
N SER A 56 41.44 -4.60 6.28
CA SER A 56 40.09 -4.17 5.98
C SER A 56 40.00 -4.22 4.45
N VAL A 57 39.31 -5.23 3.95
CA VAL A 57 38.81 -5.23 2.58
C VAL A 57 37.86 -4.06 2.56
N SER A 58 38.41 -2.91 2.17
CA SER A 58 37.70 -1.68 1.90
C SER A 58 36.50 -2.10 1.07
N ARG A 59 35.29 -1.92 1.63
CA ARG A 59 34.02 -2.22 0.97
C ARG A 59 34.10 -1.56 -0.38
N SER A 60 34.37 -2.38 -1.39
CA SER A 60 34.43 -1.97 -2.77
C SER A 60 33.12 -1.26 -3.01
N SER A 61 33.25 0.02 -3.34
CA SER A 61 32.26 0.83 -4.02
C SER A 61 31.56 -0.03 -5.08
N LEU A 62 30.47 -0.67 -4.68
CA LEU A 62 29.40 -1.01 -5.59
C LEU A 62 28.85 0.34 -5.98
N ARG A 63 29.48 0.93 -7.01
CA ARG A 63 28.86 1.99 -7.82
C ARG A 63 27.46 1.48 -8.12
N GLN A 64 26.47 1.98 -7.39
CA GLN A 64 25.07 1.80 -7.75
C GLN A 64 24.99 2.24 -9.20
N ARG A 65 24.70 1.29 -10.12
CA ARG A 65 24.49 1.65 -11.52
C ARG A 65 23.42 2.75 -11.47
N PRO A 66 23.66 3.91 -12.12
CA PRO A 66 22.67 4.97 -12.11
C PRO A 66 21.36 4.38 -12.65
N LEU A 67 20.27 4.61 -11.92
CA LEU A 67 18.93 4.18 -12.33
C LEU A 67 18.69 4.65 -13.77
N SER A 68 18.02 3.82 -14.56
CA SER A 68 17.57 4.23 -15.89
C SER A 68 16.73 5.50 -15.77
N PRO A 69 16.72 6.40 -16.78
CA PRO A 69 15.91 7.61 -16.74
C PRO A 69 14.43 7.32 -16.41
N SER A 70 13.88 6.24 -16.97
CA SER A 70 12.52 5.77 -16.70
C SER A 70 12.32 5.37 -15.24
N LEU A 71 13.23 4.56 -14.66
CA LEU A 71 13.14 4.16 -13.26
C LEU A 71 13.28 5.35 -12.30
N ARG A 72 14.12 6.33 -12.66
CA ARG A 72 14.24 7.59 -11.93
C ARG A 72 12.93 8.36 -11.96
N ALA A 73 12.33 8.55 -13.14
CA ALA A 73 11.08 9.27 -13.31
C ALA A 73 9.93 8.65 -12.49
N VAL A 74 9.72 7.32 -12.57
CA VAL A 74 8.67 6.67 -11.75
C VAL A 74 8.96 6.78 -10.26
N SER A 75 10.23 6.76 -9.85
CA SER A 75 10.61 6.91 -8.44
C SER A 75 10.34 8.32 -7.92
N GLU A 76 10.71 9.34 -8.69
CA GLU A 76 10.49 10.76 -8.36
C GLU A 76 8.99 11.08 -8.29
N VAL A 77 8.21 10.66 -9.30
CA VAL A 77 6.76 10.86 -9.31
C VAL A 77 6.07 10.09 -8.18
N MET A 78 6.45 8.84 -7.93
CA MET A 78 5.89 8.07 -6.80
C MET A 78 6.10 8.80 -5.47
N GLN A 79 7.29 9.35 -5.26
CA GLN A 79 7.61 10.10 -4.05
C GLN A 79 6.85 11.42 -3.97
N SER A 80 6.81 12.20 -5.05
CA SER A 80 6.14 13.51 -5.09
C SER A 80 4.62 13.37 -4.90
N VAL A 81 3.97 12.47 -5.62
CA VAL A 81 2.53 12.20 -5.49
C VAL A 81 2.19 11.79 -4.06
N ARG A 82 3.01 10.92 -3.45
CA ARG A 82 2.77 10.53 -2.06
C ARG A 82 2.99 11.67 -1.08
N ALA A 83 4.00 12.51 -1.29
CA ALA A 83 4.25 13.65 -0.41
C ALA A 83 3.07 14.63 -0.46
N GLN A 84 2.61 14.98 -1.66
CA GLN A 84 1.60 16.01 -1.89
C GLN A 84 0.17 15.52 -1.58
N TYR A 85 -0.19 14.31 -2.02
CA TYR A 85 -1.59 13.85 -1.98
C TYR A 85 -1.86 12.77 -0.93
N TYR A 86 -0.87 11.94 -0.59
CA TYR A 86 -1.09 10.83 0.35
C TYR A 86 -0.65 11.11 1.80
N LYS A 87 0.38 11.94 2.01
CA LYS A 87 1.03 12.18 3.31
C LYS A 87 0.73 13.53 3.95
N ALA A 88 0.48 14.58 3.16
CA ALA A 88 -0.05 15.88 3.62
C ALA A 88 -1.27 15.66 4.55
N PRO A 89 -1.77 16.65 5.34
CA PRO A 89 -2.89 16.45 6.28
C PRO A 89 -4.18 16.06 5.54
N ARG A 90 -4.23 14.78 5.16
CA ARG A 90 -5.16 14.13 4.25
C ARG A 90 -5.63 12.86 4.95
N LEU A 91 -6.82 12.43 4.59
CA LEU A 91 -7.47 11.27 5.21
C LEU A 91 -6.81 9.95 4.79
N LYS A 92 -5.89 9.96 3.80
CA LYS A 92 -5.25 8.78 3.21
C LYS A 92 -6.27 7.90 2.45
N SER A 93 -5.97 6.62 2.28
CA SER A 93 -6.84 5.65 1.60
C SER A 93 -7.92 5.11 2.54
N SER A 94 -9.15 4.97 2.04
CA SER A 94 -10.24 4.27 2.74
C SER A 94 -10.05 2.75 2.73
N ASN A 95 -9.44 2.21 1.67
CA ASN A 95 -9.21 0.76 1.50
C ASN A 95 -8.01 0.21 2.29
N LYS A 96 -7.42 1.00 3.18
CA LYS A 96 -6.36 0.53 4.08
C LYS A 96 -6.67 0.96 5.49
N LYS A 97 -6.77 -0.02 6.37
CA LYS A 97 -7.04 0.16 7.79
C LYS A 97 -5.76 -0.06 8.60
N LYS A 98 -5.43 0.85 9.51
CA LYS A 98 -4.20 0.83 10.31
C LYS A 98 -4.31 0.06 11.62
N ASN A 99 -5.49 0.10 12.22
CA ASN A 99 -5.83 -0.56 13.49
C ASN A 99 -7.36 -0.65 13.62
N THR A 100 -7.85 -1.23 14.70
CA THR A 100 -9.28 -1.44 14.97
C THR A 100 -9.92 -0.32 15.80
N GLY A 101 -9.19 0.76 16.11
CA GLY A 101 -9.66 1.85 16.95
C GLY A 101 -10.75 2.71 16.31
N PHE A 102 -11.55 3.37 17.15
CA PHE A 102 -12.64 4.25 16.72
C PHE A 102 -12.18 5.40 15.82
N GLU A 103 -11.06 6.04 16.15
CA GLU A 103 -10.49 7.13 15.33
C GLU A 103 -10.17 6.67 13.90
N GLU A 104 -9.68 5.44 13.75
CA GLU A 104 -9.37 4.87 12.44
C GLU A 104 -10.65 4.55 11.67
N ALA A 105 -11.69 4.06 12.33
CA ALA A 105 -13.02 3.88 11.72
C ALA A 105 -13.59 5.21 11.23
N VAL A 106 -13.50 6.28 12.04
CA VAL A 106 -13.93 7.63 11.64
C VAL A 106 -13.10 8.15 10.46
N ARG A 107 -11.78 7.95 10.46
CA ARG A 107 -10.91 8.32 9.33
C ARG A 107 -11.33 7.59 8.05
N ILE A 108 -11.56 6.28 8.12
CA ILE A 108 -12.00 5.47 6.97
C ILE A 108 -13.34 5.98 6.46
N HIS A 109 -14.31 6.23 7.34
CA HIS A 109 -15.61 6.76 6.96
C HIS A 109 -15.50 8.11 6.22
N ARG A 110 -14.72 9.05 6.76
CA ARG A 110 -14.45 10.34 6.11
C ARG A 110 -13.72 10.18 4.77
N ALA A 111 -12.74 9.29 4.71
CA ALA A 111 -12.00 9.00 3.47
C ALA A 111 -12.93 8.41 2.39
N THR A 112 -13.83 7.50 2.78
CA THR A 112 -14.83 6.92 1.86
C THR A 112 -15.78 7.99 1.35
N ALA A 113 -16.28 8.87 2.23
CA ALA A 113 -17.17 9.97 1.82
C ALA A 113 -16.48 10.94 0.84
N GLU A 114 -15.22 11.27 1.09
CA GLU A 114 -14.44 12.15 0.21
C GLU A 114 -14.15 11.51 -1.14
N ILE A 115 -13.77 10.22 -1.17
CA ILE A 115 -13.56 9.50 -2.43
C ILE A 115 -14.86 9.40 -3.22
N ALA A 116 -15.99 9.14 -2.55
CA ALA A 116 -17.29 9.12 -3.20
C ALA A 116 -17.66 10.49 -3.79
N ARG A 117 -17.40 11.58 -3.06
CA ARG A 117 -17.60 12.95 -3.55
C ARG A 117 -16.80 13.23 -4.82
N MET A 118 -15.50 12.96 -4.82
CA MET A 118 -14.65 13.16 -6.01
C MET A 118 -15.15 12.37 -7.22
N ARG A 119 -15.49 11.09 -7.03
CA ARG A 119 -15.96 10.24 -8.12
C ARG A 119 -17.30 10.71 -8.68
N GLN A 120 -18.20 11.17 -7.80
CA GLN A 120 -19.49 11.74 -8.21
C GLN A 120 -19.30 12.99 -9.08
N GLN A 121 -18.38 13.89 -8.73
CA GLN A 121 -18.09 15.08 -9.56
C GLN A 121 -17.60 14.71 -10.96
N VAL A 122 -16.78 13.65 -11.07
CA VAL A 122 -16.30 13.15 -12.36
C VAL A 122 -17.43 12.51 -13.17
N ASP A 123 -18.28 11.70 -12.52
CA ASP A 123 -19.41 11.05 -13.17
C ASP A 123 -20.47 12.07 -13.64
N ASP A 124 -20.67 13.16 -12.89
CA ASP A 124 -21.55 14.27 -13.23
C ASP A 124 -20.92 15.26 -14.23
N LEU A 125 -19.67 15.01 -14.66
CA LEU A 125 -18.89 15.86 -15.56
C LEU A 125 -18.66 17.29 -15.02
N GLU A 126 -18.74 17.46 -13.70
CA GLU A 126 -18.46 18.73 -13.03
C GLU A 126 -16.96 19.03 -12.99
N GLU A 127 -16.13 17.99 -12.90
CA GLU A 127 -14.68 18.07 -12.86
C GLU A 127 -14.05 16.95 -13.69
N ASP A 128 -12.86 17.20 -14.25
CA ASP A 128 -12.08 16.12 -14.84
C ASP A 128 -11.42 15.24 -13.75
N VAL A 129 -11.07 14.00 -14.11
CA VAL A 129 -10.55 13.01 -13.16
C VAL A 129 -9.24 13.44 -12.47
N VAL A 130 -8.41 14.26 -13.13
CA VAL A 130 -7.16 14.76 -12.55
C VAL A 130 -7.45 15.88 -11.58
N SER A 131 -8.25 16.87 -11.96
CA SER A 131 -8.63 17.99 -11.09
C SER A 131 -9.33 17.52 -9.82
N ALA A 132 -10.31 16.62 -9.95
CA ALA A 132 -10.97 16.01 -8.80
C ALA A 132 -9.97 15.29 -7.86
N ALA A 133 -9.00 14.55 -8.42
CA ALA A 133 -7.97 13.88 -7.64
C ALA A 133 -6.98 14.87 -6.99
N MET A 134 -6.66 16.00 -7.62
CA MET A 134 -5.76 17.00 -7.04
C MET A 134 -6.37 17.68 -5.80
N ASP A 135 -7.66 18.04 -5.91
CA ASP A 135 -8.39 18.75 -4.84
C ASP A 135 -8.80 17.82 -3.69
N GLY A 136 -9.01 16.55 -4.01
CA GLY A 136 -9.39 15.48 -3.09
C GLY A 136 -8.60 15.38 -1.80
N ASN A 137 -9.29 15.21 -0.67
CA ASN A 137 -8.65 15.03 0.64
C ASN A 137 -8.37 13.56 1.02
N ALA A 138 -8.69 12.60 0.16
CA ALA A 138 -8.53 11.17 0.37
C ALA A 138 -8.32 10.47 -0.97
N HIS A 139 -7.53 9.40 -1.03
CA HIS A 139 -7.24 8.73 -2.31
C HIS A 139 -7.04 7.23 -2.13
N ASN A 140 -7.67 6.46 -3.01
CA ASN A 140 -7.38 5.04 -3.20
C ASN A 140 -6.39 4.85 -4.35
N CYS A 141 -6.17 3.60 -4.74
CA CYS A 141 -5.15 3.26 -5.72
C CYS A 141 -5.42 3.90 -7.10
N GLY A 142 -6.68 4.01 -7.50
CA GLY A 142 -7.10 4.63 -8.75
C GLY A 142 -6.73 6.12 -8.83
N GLU A 143 -7.14 6.93 -7.84
CA GLU A 143 -6.87 8.38 -7.88
C GLU A 143 -5.37 8.67 -7.80
N LEU A 144 -4.62 7.90 -7.01
CA LEU A 144 -3.16 8.04 -6.93
C LEU A 144 -2.46 7.63 -8.23
N ALA A 145 -2.93 6.57 -8.91
CA ALA A 145 -2.39 6.16 -10.21
C ALA A 145 -2.70 7.21 -11.29
N THR A 146 -3.88 7.82 -11.28
CA THR A 146 -4.24 8.93 -12.18
C THR A 146 -3.29 10.11 -12.01
N LEU A 147 -3.03 10.53 -10.77
CA LEU A 147 -2.07 11.61 -10.48
C LEU A 147 -0.66 11.24 -10.96
N ALA A 148 -0.23 9.99 -10.74
CA ALA A 148 1.06 9.53 -11.22
C ALA A 148 1.18 9.56 -12.75
N VAL A 149 0.15 9.11 -13.49
CA VAL A 149 0.11 9.21 -14.96
C VAL A 149 0.23 10.66 -15.41
N HIS A 150 -0.55 11.57 -14.81
CA HIS A 150 -0.51 12.99 -15.12
C HIS A 150 0.91 13.57 -14.98
N TYR A 151 1.55 13.38 -13.83
CA TYR A 151 2.90 13.92 -13.59
C TYR A 151 3.99 13.25 -14.42
N LEU A 152 3.87 11.95 -14.72
CA LEU A 152 4.80 11.27 -15.63
C LEU A 152 4.71 11.85 -17.05
N GLN A 153 3.52 12.22 -17.50
CA GLN A 153 3.29 12.82 -18.82
C GLN A 153 3.73 14.29 -18.86
N GLN A 154 3.31 15.10 -17.88
CA GLN A 154 3.56 16.55 -17.88
C GLN A 154 5.02 16.90 -17.54
N ASP A 155 5.57 16.31 -16.47
CA ASP A 155 6.86 16.75 -15.92
C ASP A 155 8.05 15.96 -16.50
N HIS A 156 7.80 14.72 -16.92
CA HIS A 156 8.86 13.80 -17.36
C HIS A 156 8.74 13.38 -18.84
N ASN A 157 7.74 13.91 -19.56
CA ASN A 157 7.48 13.63 -20.98
C ASN A 157 7.46 12.11 -21.29
N GLN A 158 6.91 11.30 -20.37
CA GLN A 158 6.77 9.86 -20.53
C GLN A 158 5.41 9.51 -21.12
N ILE A 159 5.35 8.49 -21.96
CA ILE A 159 4.08 7.86 -22.34
C ILE A 159 3.65 6.97 -21.17
N ALA A 160 2.86 7.53 -20.26
CA ALA A 160 2.29 6.81 -19.11
C ALA A 160 0.85 6.35 -19.35
N ARG A 161 0.49 5.24 -18.73
CA ARG A 161 -0.84 4.61 -18.79
C ARG A 161 -1.30 4.13 -17.42
N LEU A 162 -2.61 3.95 -17.27
CA LEU A 162 -3.16 3.22 -16.12
C LEU A 162 -3.10 1.73 -16.40
N ALA A 163 -2.67 0.97 -15.41
CA ALA A 163 -2.69 -0.49 -15.40
C ALA A 163 -3.71 -0.97 -14.36
N PHE A 164 -4.74 -1.65 -14.83
CA PHE A 164 -5.86 -2.19 -14.06
C PHE A 164 -5.63 -3.67 -13.78
N PHE A 165 -5.64 -4.06 -12.51
CA PHE A 165 -5.38 -5.43 -12.08
C PHE A 165 -6.68 -6.06 -11.60
N ASN A 166 -7.05 -7.17 -12.24
CA ASN A 166 -8.27 -7.94 -12.03
C ASN A 166 -9.54 -7.07 -12.00
N GLY A 167 -9.88 -6.52 -13.16
CA GLY A 167 -10.86 -5.44 -13.24
C GLY A 167 -10.27 -4.21 -12.56
N THR A 168 -10.87 -3.75 -11.47
CA THR A 168 -10.43 -2.55 -10.75
C THR A 168 -9.94 -2.87 -9.34
N ALA A 169 -9.64 -4.13 -9.01
CA ALA A 169 -9.22 -4.48 -7.64
C ALA A 169 -7.98 -3.69 -7.20
N HIS A 170 -7.02 -3.52 -8.10
CA HIS A 170 -5.87 -2.62 -7.90
C HIS A 170 -5.55 -1.85 -9.19
N THR A 171 -4.89 -0.71 -9.06
CA THR A 171 -4.54 0.17 -10.19
C THR A 171 -3.20 0.83 -9.89
N ALA A 172 -2.31 0.85 -10.87
CA ALA A 172 -1.02 1.51 -10.82
C ALA A 172 -0.76 2.27 -12.13
N ALA A 173 0.17 3.22 -12.11
CA ALA A 173 0.66 3.85 -13.33
C ALA A 173 1.81 3.02 -13.91
N ILE A 174 1.90 2.94 -15.24
CA ILE A 174 3.00 2.26 -15.95
C ILE A 174 3.55 3.13 -17.08
N ILE A 175 4.84 2.98 -17.37
CA ILE A 175 5.54 3.60 -18.52
C ILE A 175 6.34 2.54 -19.27
N GLY A 176 6.75 2.83 -20.50
CA GLY A 176 7.56 1.94 -21.34
C GLY A 176 6.84 1.55 -22.63
N PRO A 177 7.24 0.45 -23.29
CA PRO A 177 6.60 -0.06 -24.52
C PRO A 177 5.24 -0.71 -24.23
N VAL A 178 4.34 0.04 -23.61
CA VAL A 178 3.00 -0.42 -23.24
C VAL A 178 2.06 -0.27 -24.46
N PRO A 179 1.31 -1.33 -24.84
CA PRO A 179 0.29 -1.24 -25.89
C PRO A 179 -0.68 -0.07 -25.65
N ARG A 180 -1.16 0.57 -26.72
CA ARG A 180 -2.01 1.76 -26.62
C ARG A 180 -3.27 1.55 -25.78
N ALA A 181 -3.87 0.37 -25.89
CA ALA A 181 -4.90 -0.14 -25.02
C ALA A 181 -4.92 -1.66 -25.19
N GLY A 182 -5.23 -2.40 -24.13
CA GLY A 182 -5.44 -3.84 -24.25
C GLY A 182 -5.01 -4.63 -23.04
N THR A 183 -5.15 -5.94 -23.17
CA THR A 183 -4.76 -6.92 -22.16
C THR A 183 -3.25 -7.14 -22.21
N LEU A 184 -2.60 -7.06 -21.06
CA LEU A 184 -1.23 -7.47 -20.83
C LEU A 184 -1.23 -8.92 -20.29
N PRO A 185 -0.13 -9.68 -20.43
CA PRO A 185 0.00 -10.98 -19.78
C PRO A 185 -0.35 -10.90 -18.29
N SER A 186 -1.08 -11.87 -17.75
CA SER A 186 -1.46 -11.85 -16.33
C SER A 186 -0.23 -11.93 -15.43
N ASP A 187 0.78 -12.71 -15.84
CA ASP A 187 2.08 -12.75 -15.18
C ASP A 187 2.93 -11.56 -15.60
N MET A 188 3.26 -10.70 -14.64
CA MET A 188 4.07 -9.51 -14.87
C MET A 188 5.54 -9.86 -15.17
N THR A 189 6.00 -11.08 -14.88
CA THR A 189 7.35 -11.50 -15.27
C THR A 189 7.50 -11.63 -16.78
N ASP A 190 6.39 -11.81 -17.51
CA ASP A 190 6.37 -11.94 -18.97
C ASP A 190 6.24 -10.58 -19.68
N TRP A 191 6.18 -9.47 -18.93
CA TRP A 191 6.11 -8.14 -19.51
C TRP A 191 7.46 -7.72 -20.07
N ASP A 192 7.44 -6.80 -21.03
CA ASP A 192 8.66 -6.20 -21.54
C ASP A 192 9.51 -5.60 -20.40
N ALA A 193 10.80 -5.91 -20.41
CA ALA A 193 11.74 -5.57 -19.34
C ALA A 193 11.96 -4.06 -19.14
N ASP A 194 11.55 -3.25 -20.12
CA ASP A 194 11.56 -1.78 -20.08
C ASP A 194 10.19 -1.18 -19.72
N ILE A 195 9.24 -2.00 -19.25
CA ILE A 195 8.04 -1.50 -18.56
C ILE A 195 8.36 -1.26 -17.08
N TYR A 196 7.99 -0.08 -16.59
CA TYR A 196 8.17 0.31 -15.20
C TYR A 196 6.83 0.64 -14.56
N VAL A 197 6.68 0.28 -13.28
CA VAL A 197 5.49 0.53 -12.48
C VAL A 197 5.75 1.68 -11.53
N CYS A 198 4.77 2.57 -11.40
CA CYS A 198 4.66 3.61 -10.39
C CYS A 198 3.36 3.35 -9.60
N ASP A 199 3.49 2.86 -8.37
CA ASP A 199 2.37 2.61 -7.46
C ASP A 199 2.52 3.46 -6.19
N PRO A 200 1.92 4.67 -6.18
CA PRO A 200 1.96 5.54 -5.02
C PRO A 200 1.15 4.99 -3.83
N TRP A 201 0.18 4.09 -4.01
CA TRP A 201 -0.59 3.53 -2.90
C TRP A 201 0.24 2.53 -2.08
N CYS A 202 0.97 1.64 -2.76
CA CYS A 202 1.90 0.70 -2.16
C CYS A 202 3.26 1.31 -1.80
N ASN A 203 3.62 2.48 -2.34
CA ASN A 203 4.99 3.02 -2.28
C ASN A 203 5.97 2.06 -2.97
N ILE A 204 5.69 1.75 -4.23
CA ILE A 204 6.50 0.88 -5.09
C ILE A 204 6.78 1.63 -6.38
N ALA A 205 8.04 1.61 -6.80
CA ALA A 205 8.49 2.14 -8.08
C ALA A 205 9.64 1.25 -8.59
N CYS A 206 9.35 0.41 -9.58
CA CYS A 206 10.23 -0.70 -9.97
C CYS A 206 10.02 -1.08 -11.44
N ARG A 207 10.80 -2.04 -11.94
CA ARG A 207 10.46 -2.73 -13.20
C ARG A 207 9.20 -3.55 -13.00
N ALA A 208 8.39 -3.71 -14.05
CA ALA A 208 7.17 -4.49 -13.97
C ALA A 208 7.43 -5.95 -13.55
N ASN A 209 8.52 -6.56 -14.04
CA ASN A 209 8.88 -7.94 -13.70
C ASN A 209 9.20 -8.13 -12.21
N ASP A 210 9.69 -7.08 -11.53
CA ASP A 210 10.02 -7.11 -10.10
C ASP A 210 8.79 -6.82 -9.20
N TYR A 211 7.73 -6.26 -9.77
CA TYR A 211 6.56 -5.79 -9.03
C TYR A 211 5.87 -6.89 -8.20
N PRO A 212 5.67 -8.14 -8.69
CA PRO A 212 5.07 -9.19 -7.88
C PRO A 212 5.82 -9.46 -6.57
N ALA A 213 7.15 -9.44 -6.60
CA ALA A 213 7.98 -9.65 -5.42
C ALA A 213 7.91 -8.45 -4.47
N GLU A 214 8.06 -7.22 -4.98
CA GLU A 214 7.97 -5.99 -4.17
C GLU A 214 6.58 -5.80 -3.55
N PHE A 215 5.52 -6.19 -4.27
CA PHE A 215 4.15 -6.14 -3.77
C PHE A 215 3.96 -7.10 -2.59
N LYS A 216 4.40 -8.35 -2.72
CA LYS A 216 4.35 -9.35 -1.62
C LYS A 216 5.12 -8.85 -0.40
N GLU A 217 6.34 -8.37 -0.57
CA GLU A 217 7.13 -7.81 0.53
C GLU A 217 6.42 -6.62 1.21
N LYS A 218 5.76 -5.76 0.41
CA LYS A 218 4.97 -4.64 0.95
C LYS A 218 3.81 -5.13 1.80
N MET A 219 3.07 -6.12 1.30
CA MET A 219 1.92 -6.69 1.99
C MET A 219 2.34 -7.34 3.31
N GLU A 220 3.42 -8.12 3.32
CA GLU A 220 3.97 -8.67 4.57
C GLU A 220 4.36 -7.57 5.57
N LYS A 221 4.99 -6.49 5.09
CA LYS A 221 5.32 -5.35 5.95
C LYS A 221 4.07 -4.69 6.54
N TRP A 222 2.97 -4.65 5.79
CA TRP A 222 1.70 -4.10 6.28
C TRP A 222 1.02 -5.03 7.27
N ASP A 223 1.03 -6.33 7.00
CA ASP A 223 0.47 -7.37 7.86
C ASP A 223 1.20 -7.43 9.21
N ARG A 224 2.54 -7.45 9.20
CA ARG A 224 3.37 -7.32 10.44
C ARG A 224 3.08 -6.05 11.24
N ALA A 225 2.58 -5.00 10.59
CA ALA A 225 2.19 -3.75 11.23
C ALA A 225 0.70 -3.72 11.65
N GLY A 226 -0.01 -4.85 11.58
CA GLY A 226 -1.42 -4.97 11.97
C GLY A 226 -2.40 -4.28 11.02
N LYS A 227 -2.00 -3.99 9.78
CA LYS A 227 -2.86 -3.31 8.81
C LYS A 227 -3.75 -4.31 8.07
N GLN A 228 -4.87 -3.82 7.57
CA GLN A 228 -5.79 -4.58 6.73
C GLN A 228 -6.07 -3.84 5.42
N VAL A 229 -6.42 -4.58 4.37
CA VAL A 229 -6.80 -4.05 3.06
C VAL A 229 -8.25 -4.39 2.77
N TRP A 230 -8.97 -3.51 2.08
CA TRP A 230 -10.36 -3.76 1.70
C TRP A 230 -10.42 -4.62 0.43
N LEU A 231 -11.12 -5.75 0.54
CA LEU A 231 -11.47 -6.61 -0.59
C LEU A 231 -13.00 -6.57 -0.77
N SER A 232 -13.45 -6.21 -1.96
CA SER A 232 -14.90 -6.12 -2.26
C SER A 232 -15.57 -7.49 -2.05
N GLY A 233 -16.76 -7.49 -1.44
CA GLY A 233 -17.48 -8.72 -1.07
C GLY A 233 -17.04 -9.37 0.25
N THR A 234 -15.79 -9.18 0.66
CA THR A 234 -15.22 -9.83 1.86
C THR A 234 -15.00 -8.86 3.02
N GLY A 235 -14.69 -7.59 2.73
CA GLY A 235 -14.39 -6.55 3.70
C GLY A 235 -12.89 -6.38 3.98
N PHE A 236 -12.52 -5.98 5.20
CA PHE A 236 -11.11 -5.80 5.58
C PHE A 236 -10.43 -7.15 5.86
N VAL A 237 -9.49 -7.53 5.00
CA VAL A 237 -8.73 -8.78 5.07
C VAL A 237 -7.26 -8.53 5.41
N SER A 238 -6.53 -9.59 5.79
CA SER A 238 -5.08 -9.51 5.91
C SER A 238 -4.45 -9.20 4.55
N PRO A 239 -3.45 -8.29 4.47
CA PRO A 239 -2.72 -8.01 3.24
C PRO A 239 -1.97 -9.21 2.67
N THR A 240 -1.68 -10.24 3.49
CA THR A 240 -1.00 -11.47 3.04
C THR A 240 -1.97 -12.61 2.77
N SER A 241 -3.29 -12.39 2.84
CA SER A 241 -4.27 -13.41 2.49
C SER A 241 -4.12 -13.84 1.03
N ASP A 242 -4.23 -15.16 0.79
CA ASP A 242 -4.14 -15.74 -0.55
C ASP A 242 -5.17 -15.13 -1.50
N GLU A 243 -6.38 -14.83 -0.99
CA GLU A 243 -7.45 -14.20 -1.75
C GLU A 243 -7.04 -12.80 -2.26
N TRP A 244 -6.47 -11.95 -1.40
CA TRP A 244 -5.99 -10.63 -1.81
C TRP A 244 -4.80 -10.72 -2.79
N ILE A 245 -3.80 -11.54 -2.46
CA ILE A 245 -2.60 -11.68 -3.30
C ILE A 245 -2.95 -12.22 -4.68
N SER A 246 -3.78 -13.26 -4.77
CA SER A 246 -4.24 -13.84 -6.04
C SER A 246 -5.14 -12.88 -6.82
N THR A 247 -6.00 -12.11 -6.14
CA THR A 247 -6.83 -11.08 -6.77
C THR A 247 -5.95 -10.04 -7.47
N VAL A 248 -4.91 -9.52 -6.81
CA VAL A 248 -4.07 -8.47 -7.40
C VAL A 248 -3.09 -9.03 -8.43
N LEU A 249 -2.34 -10.07 -8.08
CA LEU A 249 -1.24 -10.57 -8.92
C LEU A 249 -1.71 -11.59 -9.95
N GLY A 250 -2.69 -12.44 -9.65
CA GLY A 250 -3.13 -13.54 -10.52
C GLY A 250 -4.19 -13.15 -11.55
N GLY A 251 -4.94 -12.07 -11.35
CA GLY A 251 -6.02 -11.68 -12.27
C GLY A 251 -5.55 -10.98 -13.55
N GLU A 252 -6.49 -10.74 -14.47
CA GLU A 252 -6.26 -10.07 -15.75
C GLU A 252 -5.59 -8.70 -15.57
N LYS A 253 -4.72 -8.31 -16.51
CA LYS A 253 -4.04 -7.02 -16.51
C LYS A 253 -4.47 -6.21 -17.74
N LYS A 254 -4.96 -4.99 -17.57
CA LYS A 254 -5.37 -4.10 -18.68
C LYS A 254 -4.66 -2.76 -18.60
N ALA A 255 -4.13 -2.31 -19.73
CA ALA A 255 -3.58 -0.96 -19.87
C ALA A 255 -4.56 -0.04 -20.62
N THR A 256 -4.67 1.21 -20.18
CA THR A 256 -5.42 2.29 -20.84
C THR A 256 -4.58 3.55 -20.94
#